data_AF-A0AAU9UPB8-F1
#
_entry.id   AF-A0AAU9UPB8-F1
#
_cell.length_a   1.000
_cell.length_b   1.000
_cell.length_c   1.000
_cell.angle_alpha   90.00
_cell.angle_beta   90.00
_cell.angle_gamma   90.00
#
_symmetry.space_group_name_H-M   'P 1'
#
loop_
_entity.id
_entity.type
_entity.pdbx_description
1 polymer ?
#
loop_
_entity_poly.entity_id
_entity_poly.type
_entity_poly.pdbx_seq_one_letter_code
_entity_poly.pdbx_strand_id
1 'polypeptide(L)'
;MLKVIVDLWCIACGASEDTALHTLEVCVAWEPQRRALSAVLGRDLSLPSVVRAMLDSERSWQAAVSFCEEVMTQKETAERAREDDASADPLRHKRMGVRRRRFAHLPLPRNNGVAGR
;
A
#
# COMPACT_ATOMS: atom_id res chain seq x y z
N MET A 1 -0.23 -6.68 1.02
CA MET A 1 0.39 -6.08 -0.19
C MET A 1 -0.39 -6.46 -1.44
N LEU A 2 -0.40 -7.72 -1.92
CA LEU A 2 -1.24 -8.10 -3.09
C LEU A 2 -2.75 -8.10 -2.80
N LYS A 3 -3.18 -8.34 -1.55
CA LYS A 3 -4.60 -8.43 -1.17
C LYS A 3 -5.47 -7.20 -1.46
N VAL A 4 -4.85 -6.05 -1.71
CA VAL A 4 -5.54 -4.75 -1.82
C VAL A 4 -5.56 -4.22 -3.25
N ILE A 5 -4.76 -4.80 -4.15
CA ILE A 5 -4.75 -4.54 -5.61
C ILE A 5 -5.42 -5.71 -6.38
N VAL A 6 -5.91 -6.74 -5.67
CA VAL A 6 -6.63 -7.88 -6.29
C VAL A 6 -8.14 -7.62 -6.47
N ASP A 7 -8.67 -6.50 -5.97
CA ASP A 7 -10.00 -6.08 -6.39
C ASP A 7 -9.91 -5.63 -7.85
N LEU A 8 -10.67 -6.27 -8.73
CA LEU A 8 -10.64 -5.96 -10.16
C LEU A 8 -11.22 -4.56 -10.45
N TRP A 9 -12.06 -4.02 -9.55
CA TRP A 9 -12.63 -2.67 -9.62
C TRP A 9 -12.12 -1.79 -8.48
N CYS A 10 -12.18 -0.47 -8.63
CA CYS A 10 -11.79 0.45 -7.56
C CYS A 10 -12.94 0.71 -6.61
N ILE A 11 -12.95 0.07 -5.44
CA ILE A 11 -14.00 0.26 -4.42
C ILE A 11 -14.08 1.72 -3.93
N ALA A 12 -12.96 2.44 -3.94
CA ALA A 12 -12.89 3.80 -3.43
C ALA A 12 -13.65 4.83 -4.30
N CYS A 13 -13.85 4.54 -5.60
CA CYS A 13 -14.54 5.46 -6.51
C CYS A 13 -15.54 4.79 -7.47
N GLY A 14 -15.68 3.46 -7.43
CA GLY A 14 -16.56 2.68 -8.29
C GLY A 14 -16.06 2.45 -9.72
N ALA A 15 -14.82 2.82 -10.06
CA ALA A 15 -14.27 2.58 -11.39
C ALA A 15 -14.06 1.08 -11.67
N SER A 16 -14.13 0.68 -12.95
CA SER A 16 -14.02 -0.72 -13.38
C SER A 16 -12.64 -1.34 -13.21
N GLU A 17 -11.63 -0.57 -12.81
CA GLU A 17 -10.24 -1.00 -12.68
C GLU A 17 -9.59 -0.39 -11.43
N ASP A 18 -8.95 -1.19 -10.58
CA ASP A 18 -8.09 -0.71 -9.47
C ASP A 18 -6.60 -0.88 -9.80
N THR A 19 -6.14 -0.21 -10.85
CA THR A 19 -4.71 -0.22 -11.18
C THR A 19 -3.93 0.78 -10.33
N ALA A 20 -2.60 0.57 -10.23
CA ALA A 20 -1.71 1.55 -9.61
C ALA A 20 -1.77 2.91 -10.34
N LEU A 21 -1.88 2.89 -11.68
CA LEU A 21 -2.06 4.09 -12.49
C LEU A 21 -3.38 4.80 -12.17
N HIS A 22 -4.48 4.05 -12.08
CA HIS A 22 -5.77 4.60 -11.68
C HIS A 22 -5.68 5.27 -10.30
N THR A 23 -5.03 4.61 -9.34
CA THR A 23 -4.78 5.15 -8.00
C THR A 23 -3.98 6.45 -8.04
N LEU A 24 -2.88 6.46 -8.81
CA LEU A 24 -1.92 7.55 -8.91
C LEU A 24 -2.40 8.77 -9.71
N GLU A 25 -3.29 8.59 -10.69
CA GLU A 25 -3.63 9.67 -11.63
C GLU A 25 -5.13 10.00 -11.68
N VAL A 26 -6.02 9.02 -11.45
CA VAL A 26 -7.44 9.14 -11.82
C VAL A 26 -8.38 9.13 -10.61
N CYS A 27 -8.16 8.23 -9.66
CA CYS A 27 -9.12 7.88 -8.62
C CYS A 27 -9.47 9.08 -7.72
N VAL A 28 -10.68 9.59 -7.78
CA VAL A 28 -11.09 10.80 -7.03
C VAL A 28 -10.92 10.69 -5.51
N ALA A 29 -10.90 9.47 -4.96
CA ALA A 29 -10.70 9.24 -3.53
C ALA A 29 -9.30 9.65 -3.05
N TRP A 30 -8.29 9.58 -3.91
CA TRP A 30 -6.88 9.88 -3.57
C TRP A 30 -6.47 11.30 -3.98
N GLU A 31 -7.43 12.17 -4.26
CA GLU A 31 -7.19 13.52 -4.74
C GLU A 31 -6.39 14.39 -3.74
N PRO A 32 -6.65 14.34 -2.41
CA PRO A 32 -5.81 15.04 -1.43
C PRO A 32 -4.35 14.55 -1.45
N GLN A 33 -4.13 13.24 -1.49
CA GLN A 33 -2.80 12.64 -1.54
C GLN A 33 -2.07 13.00 -2.83
N ARG A 34 -2.77 12.98 -3.97
CA ARG A 34 -2.21 13.42 -5.26
C ARG A 34 -1.86 14.90 -5.27
N ARG A 35 -2.67 15.77 -4.65
CA ARG A 35 -2.33 17.20 -4.52
C ARG A 35 -1.04 17.39 -3.73
N ALA A 36 -0.89 16.67 -2.61
CA ALA A 36 0.33 16.71 -1.81
C ALA A 36 1.56 16.23 -2.60
N LEU A 37 1.42 15.13 -3.36
CA LEU A 37 2.47 14.63 -4.23
C LEU A 37 2.82 15.62 -5.35
N SER A 38 1.81 16.19 -6.01
CA SER A 38 1.98 17.16 -7.11
C SER A 38 2.67 18.45 -6.66
N ALA A 39 2.51 18.84 -5.40
CA ALA A 39 3.21 20.00 -4.83
C ALA A 39 4.74 19.79 -4.76
N VAL A 40 5.21 18.54 -4.78
CA VAL A 40 6.64 18.20 -4.77
C VAL A 40 7.14 17.79 -6.15
N LEU A 41 6.39 16.95 -6.87
CA LEU A 41 6.83 16.35 -8.14
C LEU A 41 6.43 17.21 -9.37
N GLY A 42 5.54 18.18 -9.20
CA GLY A 42 4.93 18.93 -10.30
C GLY A 42 3.58 18.35 -10.72
N ARG A 43 2.95 19.01 -11.71
CA ARG A 43 1.57 18.67 -12.14
C ARG A 43 1.47 17.40 -12.96
N ASP A 44 2.52 17.02 -13.68
CA ASP A 44 2.54 15.81 -14.51
C ASP A 44 2.92 14.61 -13.64
N LEU A 45 1.90 13.83 -13.28
CA LEU A 45 2.05 12.60 -12.51
C LEU A 45 2.09 11.34 -13.38
N SER A 46 2.31 11.47 -14.69
CA SER A 46 2.54 10.30 -15.54
C SER A 46 3.68 9.45 -14.97
N LEU A 47 3.55 8.11 -15.03
CA LEU A 47 4.57 7.20 -14.49
C LEU A 47 6.01 7.54 -14.91
N PRO A 48 6.32 7.86 -16.19
CA PRO A 48 7.68 8.26 -16.57
C PRO A 48 8.15 9.54 -15.89
N SER A 49 7.27 10.53 -15.69
CA SER A 49 7.59 11.79 -15.03
C SER A 49 7.80 11.60 -13.53
N VAL A 50 6.99 10.76 -12.87
CA VAL A 50 7.18 10.39 -11.46
C VAL A 50 8.52 9.67 -11.26
N VAL A 51 8.83 8.66 -12.07
CA VAL A 51 10.11 7.93 -11.97
C VAL A 51 11.28 8.87 -12.20
N ARG A 52 11.20 9.77 -13.19
CA ARG A 52 12.25 10.77 -13.42
C ARG A 52 12.45 11.67 -12.20
N ALA A 53 11.38 12.19 -11.62
CA ALA A 53 11.44 13.05 -10.43
C ALA A 53 12.03 12.31 -9.23
N MET A 54 11.65 11.05 -9.01
CA MET A 54 12.18 10.20 -7.94
C MET A 54 13.69 9.97 -8.06
N LEU A 55 14.23 9.87 -9.27
CA LEU A 55 15.66 9.70 -9.53
C LEU A 55 16.46 11.01 -9.39
N ASP A 56 15.78 12.16 -9.52
CA ASP A 56 16.41 13.49 -9.48
C ASP A 56 16.72 13.96 -8.06
N SER A 57 15.91 13.58 -7.06
CA SER A 57 16.17 13.97 -5.67
C SER A 57 15.60 13.01 -4.63
N GLU A 58 16.30 12.92 -3.49
CA GLU A 58 15.82 12.21 -2.29
C GLU A 58 14.47 12.76 -1.81
N ARG A 59 14.24 14.08 -1.91
CA ARG A 59 12.97 14.70 -1.52
C ARG A 59 11.80 14.16 -2.36
N SER A 60 11.99 14.08 -3.68
CA SER A 60 10.98 13.52 -4.59
C SER A 60 10.76 12.04 -4.37
N TRP A 61 11.84 11.28 -4.12
CA TRP A 61 11.77 9.88 -3.72
C TRP A 61 10.92 9.70 -2.45
N GLN A 62 11.22 10.44 -1.39
CA GLN A 62 10.49 10.37 -0.13
C GLN A 62 9.01 10.74 -0.29
N ALA A 63 8.70 11.77 -1.10
CA ALA A 63 7.32 12.14 -1.38
C ALA A 63 6.54 11.01 -2.08
N ALA A 64 7.15 10.32 -3.05
CA ALA A 64 6.54 9.18 -3.72
C ALA A 64 6.35 7.98 -2.77
N VAL A 65 7.32 7.72 -1.88
CA VAL A 65 7.20 6.69 -0.84
C VAL A 65 6.06 7.03 0.12
N SER A 66 6.01 8.24 0.67
CA SER A 66 4.94 8.68 1.58
C SER A 66 3.56 8.57 0.95
N PHE A 67 3.42 8.96 -0.32
CA PHE A 67 2.18 8.78 -1.07
C PHE A 67 1.76 7.30 -1.13
N CYS A 68 2.69 6.41 -1.51
CA CYS A 68 2.42 4.98 -1.60
C CYS A 68 2.03 4.40 -0.23
N GLU A 69 2.75 4.76 0.83
CA GLU A 69 2.49 4.28 2.19
C GLU A 69 1.11 4.73 2.69
N GLU A 70 0.78 6.01 2.50
CA GLU A 70 -0.50 6.57 2.94
C GLU A 70 -1.67 5.90 2.24
N VAL A 71 -1.62 5.82 0.90
CA VAL A 71 -2.68 5.18 0.10
C VAL A 71 -2.82 3.70 0.46
N MET A 72 -1.72 2.96 0.55
CA MET A 72 -1.77 1.53 0.88
C MET A 72 -2.28 1.29 2.29
N THR A 73 -1.90 2.14 3.25
CA THR A 73 -2.40 2.06 4.63
C THR A 73 -3.89 2.28 4.70
N GLN A 74 -4.40 3.31 4.01
CA GLN A 74 -5.84 3.59 3.97
C GLN A 74 -6.61 2.47 3.27
N LYS A 75 -6.12 1.98 2.11
CA LYS A 75 -6.77 0.86 1.42
C LYS A 75 -6.77 -0.42 2.26
N GLU A 76 -5.68 -0.77 2.94
CA GLU A 76 -5.61 -1.94 3.84
C GLU A 76 -6.53 -1.79 5.05
N THR A 77 -6.66 -0.57 5.60
CA THR A 77 -7.58 -0.30 6.72
C THR A 77 -9.03 -0.48 6.27
N ALA A 78 -9.38 0.02 5.08
CA ALA A 78 -10.69 -0.16 4.49
C ALA A 78 -10.98 -1.64 4.18
N GLU A 79 -9.98 -2.40 3.67
CA GLU A 79 -10.15 -3.84 3.45
C GLU A 79 -10.32 -4.59 4.77
N ARG A 80 -9.54 -4.26 5.81
CA ARG A 80 -9.68 -4.86 7.14
C ARG A 80 -11.08 -4.67 7.71
N ALA A 81 -11.64 -3.47 7.58
CA ALA A 81 -13.00 -3.20 8.01
C ALA A 81 -14.03 -4.08 7.26
N ARG A 82 -13.79 -4.37 5.97
CA ARG A 82 -14.62 -5.30 5.20
C ARG A 82 -14.41 -6.76 5.59
N GLU A 83 -13.20 -7.19 5.88
CA GLU A 83 -12.92 -8.56 6.36
C GLU A 83 -13.61 -8.86 7.71
N ASP A 84 -13.71 -7.84 8.57
CA ASP A 84 -14.29 -7.91 9.92
C ASP A 84 -15.83 -7.78 9.92
N ASP A 85 -16.44 -7.38 8.80
CA ASP A 85 -17.90 -7.31 8.67
C ASP A 85 -18.53 -8.71 8.72
N ALA A 86 -19.57 -8.89 9.53
CA ALA A 86 -20.22 -10.18 9.74
C ALA A 86 -20.90 -10.73 8.47
N SER A 87 -21.16 -9.87 7.49
CA SER A 87 -21.72 -10.23 6.18
C SER A 87 -20.67 -10.42 5.09
N ALA A 88 -19.38 -10.34 5.43
CA ALA A 88 -18.32 -10.51 4.44
C ALA A 88 -18.35 -11.90 3.81
N ASP A 89 -17.94 -11.97 2.54
CA ASP A 89 -17.79 -13.24 1.83
C ASP A 89 -16.81 -14.16 2.62
N PRO A 90 -17.14 -15.46 2.83
CA PRO A 90 -16.23 -16.41 3.47
C PRO A 90 -14.82 -16.49 2.87
N LEU A 91 -14.65 -16.12 1.60
CA LEU A 91 -13.37 -16.01 0.92
C LEU A 91 -12.57 -14.75 1.32
N ARG A 92 -13.27 -13.69 1.75
CA ARG A 92 -12.71 -12.43 2.27
C ARG A 92 -12.39 -12.50 3.76
N HIS A 93 -13.13 -13.30 4.54
CA HIS A 93 -12.78 -13.52 5.93
C HIS A 93 -11.33 -14.01 6.05
N LYS A 94 -10.58 -13.41 6.98
CA LYS A 94 -9.23 -13.88 7.29
C LYS A 94 -9.28 -15.39 7.51
N ARG A 95 -8.40 -16.12 6.81
CA ARG A 95 -7.91 -17.42 7.29
C ARG A 95 -7.18 -17.19 8.62
N MET A 96 -7.94 -16.97 9.68
CA MET A 96 -7.45 -16.90 11.05
C MET A 96 -6.89 -18.28 11.40
N GLY A 97 -5.57 -18.41 11.47
CA GLY A 97 -4.98 -19.35 12.44
C GLY A 97 -4.08 -20.51 12.01
N VAL A 98 -3.61 -20.66 10.75
CA VAL A 98 -2.73 -21.82 10.44
C VAL A 98 -1.22 -21.52 10.51
N ARG A 99 -0.76 -20.30 10.21
CA ARG A 99 0.70 -20.01 10.17
C ARG A 99 1.33 -19.60 11.50
N ARG A 100 0.62 -18.92 12.42
CA ARG A 100 1.21 -18.50 13.71
C ARG A 100 1.46 -19.65 14.69
N ARG A 101 0.73 -20.77 14.60
CA ARG A 101 0.96 -21.94 15.48
C ARG A 101 2.15 -22.80 15.02
N ARG A 102 2.52 -22.74 13.74
CA ARG A 102 3.63 -23.55 13.17
C ARG A 102 5.03 -23.02 13.49
N PHE A 103 5.17 -21.78 13.98
CA PHE A 103 6.48 -21.21 14.32
C PHE A 103 6.57 -20.69 15.76
N ALA A 104 5.52 -20.87 16.57
CA ALA A 104 5.54 -20.51 17.99
C ALA A 104 6.48 -21.39 18.85
N HIS A 105 6.89 -22.54 18.31
CA HIS A 105 7.79 -23.48 18.98
C HIS A 105 9.24 -23.41 18.46
N LEU A 106 9.54 -22.54 17.47
CA LEU A 106 10.92 -22.37 17.02
C LEU A 106 11.66 -21.43 17.98
N PRO A 107 12.77 -21.86 18.61
CA PRO A 107 13.60 -20.97 19.40
C PRO A 107 14.11 -19.83 18.52
N LEU A 108 13.96 -18.58 18.99
CA LEU A 108 14.63 -17.44 18.37
C LEU A 108 16.14 -17.68 18.43
N PRO A 109 16.89 -17.48 17.32
CA PRO A 109 18.34 -17.63 17.35
C PRO A 109 18.95 -16.64 18.35
N ARG A 110 19.80 -17.14 19.25
CA ARG A 110 20.57 -16.33 20.21
C ARG A 110 21.45 -15.36 19.42
N ASN A 111 21.26 -14.08 19.69
CA ASN A 111 22.03 -13.00 19.10
C ASN A 111 23.42 -12.98 19.78
N ASN A 112 24.41 -13.67 19.19
CA ASN A 112 25.80 -13.50 19.61
C ASN A 112 26.34 -12.24 18.95
N GLY A 113 26.33 -11.15 19.72
CA GLY A 113 26.91 -9.87 19.34
C GLY A 113 28.36 -10.04 18.88
N VAL A 114 28.64 -9.62 17.65
CA VAL A 114 29.99 -9.42 17.17
C VAL A 114 30.45 -8.07 17.74
N ALA A 115 31.19 -8.12 18.84
CA ALA A 115 31.99 -6.99 19.29
C ALA A 115 33.16 -6.83 18.31
N GLY A 116 33.16 -5.75 17.54
CA GLY A 116 34.24 -5.36 16.65
C GLY A 116 34.86 -4.04 17.09
N ARG A 117 35.94 -4.12 17.86
CA ARG A 117 37.21 -3.39 17.65
C ARG A 117 38.25 -3.85 18.68
#